data_AF-A0A059NUY5-F1
#
_entry.id   AF-A0A059NUY5-F1
#
_cell.length_a   1.000
_cell.length_b   1.000
_cell.length_c   1.000
_cell.angle_alpha   90.00
_cell.angle_beta   90.00
_cell.angle_gamma   90.00
#
_symmetry.space_group_name_H-M   'P 1'
#
loop_
_entity.id
_entity.type
_entity.pdbx_description
1 polymer ?
#
loop_
_entity_poly.entity_id
_entity_poly.type
_entity_poly.pdbx_seq_one_letter_code
_entity_poly.pdbx_strand_id
1 'polypeptide(L)'
;MGRLETLKAIDQVQEKHCSKCTLVAWMDKLETCHDCPVGKNLQELGSKLGGDERSYQPILDKGFYMTFSDIDYLRGLGVPWDVISDHIGWNKSFVQKLYSDRNKALKPKEDFKCKH
;
A
#
# COMPACT_ATOMS: atom_id res chain seq x y z
N MET A 1 -16.34 -5.61 -11.43
CA MET A 1 -16.36 -5.30 -9.99
C MET A 1 -15.71 -3.94 -9.80
N GLY A 2 -16.41 -3.02 -9.14
CA GLY A 2 -15.85 -1.74 -8.73
C GLY A 2 -14.96 -1.87 -7.48
N ARG A 3 -14.12 -0.86 -7.21
CA ARG A 3 -13.16 -0.84 -6.08
C ARG A 3 -13.80 -1.18 -4.73
N LEU A 4 -14.98 -0.62 -4.43
CA LEU A 4 -15.75 -0.89 -3.21
C LEU A 4 -16.22 -2.34 -3.10
N GLU A 5 -16.59 -2.96 -4.23
CA GLU A 5 -17.01 -4.36 -4.27
C GLU A 5 -15.82 -5.29 -4.05
N THR A 6 -14.66 -4.95 -4.62
CA THR A 6 -13.41 -5.68 -4.41
C THR A 6 -12.92 -5.58 -2.96
N LEU A 7 -13.00 -4.39 -2.33
CA LEU A 7 -12.70 -4.22 -0.90
C LEU A 7 -13.63 -5.06 -0.02
N LYS A 8 -14.94 -5.03 -0.27
CA LYS A 8 -15.91 -5.88 0.45
C LYS A 8 -15.61 -7.36 0.26
N ALA A 9 -15.18 -7.78 -0.93
CA ALA A 9 -14.79 -9.17 -1.18
C ALA A 9 -13.55 -9.56 -0.39
N ILE A 10 -12.56 -8.67 -0.27
CA ILE A 10 -11.36 -8.88 0.56
C ILE A 10 -11.75 -9.03 2.03
N ASP A 11 -12.58 -8.12 2.56
CA ASP A 11 -13.03 -8.17 3.97
C ASP A 11 -13.73 -9.51 4.27
N GLN A 12 -14.66 -9.93 3.40
CA GLN A 12 -15.36 -11.20 3.57
C GLN A 12 -14.43 -12.42 3.54
N VAL A 13 -13.40 -12.40 2.70
CA VAL A 13 -12.43 -13.51 2.60
C VAL A 13 -11.52 -13.53 3.83
N GLN A 14 -11.07 -12.37 4.31
CA GLN A 14 -10.25 -12.27 5.52
C GLN A 14 -11.02 -12.69 6.79
N GLU A 15 -12.26 -12.23 6.95
CA GLU A 15 -13.10 -12.56 8.11
C GLU A 15 -13.38 -14.06 8.21
N LYS A 16 -13.70 -14.71 7.07
CA LYS A 16 -14.10 -16.12 7.05
C LYS A 16 -12.91 -17.08 7.21
N HIS A 17 -11.72 -16.69 6.75
CA HIS A 17 -10.58 -17.61 6.66
C HIS A 17 -9.40 -17.21 7.55
N CYS A 18 -8.89 -15.97 7.43
CA CYS A 18 -7.64 -15.58 8.07
C CYS A 18 -7.76 -15.55 9.60
N SER A 19 -8.92 -15.20 10.14
CA SER A 19 -9.22 -15.24 11.58
C SER A 19 -9.09 -16.64 12.21
N LYS A 20 -9.21 -17.70 11.40
CA LYS A 20 -9.13 -19.12 11.82
C LYS A 20 -7.97 -19.86 11.13
N CYS A 21 -7.09 -19.14 10.43
CA CYS A 21 -6.04 -19.76 9.63
C CYS A 21 -4.92 -20.27 10.53
N THR A 22 -4.76 -21.60 10.57
CA THR A 22 -3.71 -22.25 11.36
C THR A 22 -2.30 -21.88 10.88
N LEU A 23 -2.12 -21.53 9.61
CA LEU A 23 -0.82 -21.10 9.07
C LEU A 23 -0.36 -19.74 9.65
N VAL A 24 -1.31 -18.84 9.95
CA VAL A 24 -1.02 -17.51 10.55
C VAL A 24 -0.66 -17.64 12.02
N ALA A 25 -1.30 -18.57 12.74
CA ALA A 25 -1.03 -18.80 14.16
C ALA A 25 0.37 -19.38 14.44
N TRP A 26 1.01 -19.98 13.44
CA TRP A 26 2.32 -20.63 13.58
C TRP A 26 3.51 -19.76 13.18
N MET A 27 3.28 -18.58 12.59
CA MET A 27 4.38 -17.71 12.14
C MET A 27 4.09 -16.23 12.42
N ASP A 28 5.00 -15.59 13.16
CA ASP A 28 5.02 -14.14 13.45
C ASP A 28 5.21 -13.24 12.20
N LYS A 29 5.15 -13.80 10.99
CA LYS A 29 5.30 -13.05 9.73
C LYS A 29 4.23 -13.46 8.73
N LEU A 30 3.57 -12.46 8.16
CA LEU A 30 2.54 -12.54 7.10
C LEU A 30 2.97 -13.26 5.81
N GLU A 31 4.24 -13.66 5.69
CA GLU A 31 4.84 -14.26 4.49
C GLU A 31 4.18 -15.60 4.10
N THR A 32 3.75 -16.41 5.06
CA THR A 32 3.13 -17.73 4.80
C THR A 32 1.73 -17.64 4.22
N CYS A 33 1.08 -16.47 4.31
CA CYS A 33 -0.23 -16.30 3.70
C CYS A 33 -0.15 -16.35 2.16
N HIS A 34 1.02 -16.10 1.55
CA HIS A 34 1.20 -16.12 0.10
C HIS A 34 1.04 -17.50 -0.56
N ASP A 35 1.42 -18.58 0.13
CA ASP A 35 1.27 -19.95 -0.38
C ASP A 35 -0.11 -20.55 -0.08
N CYS A 36 -0.88 -19.90 0.80
CA CYS A 36 -2.25 -20.28 1.09
C CYS A 36 -3.15 -20.02 -0.13
N PRO A 37 -4.02 -20.97 -0.55
CA PRO A 37 -5.00 -20.74 -1.61
C PRO A 37 -5.87 -19.48 -1.38
N VAL A 38 -6.17 -19.17 -0.12
CA VAL A 38 -6.94 -17.99 0.24
C VAL A 38 -6.10 -16.71 0.15
N GLY A 39 -4.83 -16.75 0.55
CA GLY A 39 -3.95 -15.61 0.39
C GLY A 39 -3.63 -15.32 -1.08
N LYS A 40 -3.54 -16.33 -1.95
CA LYS A 40 -3.50 -16.14 -3.41
C LYS A 40 -4.74 -15.42 -3.94
N ASN A 41 -5.93 -15.84 -3.50
CA ASN A 41 -7.18 -15.17 -3.86
C ASN A 41 -7.22 -13.72 -3.35
N LEU A 42 -6.76 -13.46 -2.12
CA LEU A 42 -6.62 -12.11 -1.59
C LEU A 42 -5.64 -11.26 -2.40
N GLN A 43 -4.54 -11.84 -2.86
CA GLN A 43 -3.57 -11.17 -3.71
C GLN A 43 -4.17 -10.83 -5.09
N GLU A 44 -4.95 -11.74 -5.68
CA GLU A 44 -5.69 -11.50 -6.92
C GLU A 44 -6.82 -10.46 -6.79
N LEU A 45 -7.49 -10.41 -5.64
CA LEU A 45 -8.46 -9.36 -5.35
C LEU A 45 -7.75 -8.02 -5.10
N GLY A 46 -6.63 -8.04 -4.39
CA GLY A 46 -5.80 -6.87 -4.14
C GLY A 46 -5.19 -6.29 -5.42
N SER A 47 -4.80 -7.13 -6.38
CA SER A 47 -4.29 -6.66 -7.68
C SER A 47 -5.37 -5.94 -8.50
N LYS A 48 -6.64 -6.33 -8.35
CA LYS A 48 -7.81 -5.64 -8.94
C LYS A 48 -8.13 -4.30 -8.27
N LEU A 49 -7.53 -3.99 -7.11
CA LEU A 49 -7.59 -2.66 -6.49
C LEU A 49 -6.51 -1.71 -7.03
N GLY A 50 -5.50 -2.24 -7.72
CA GLY A 50 -4.55 -1.43 -8.48
C GLY A 50 -5.34 -0.61 -9.49
N GLY A 51 -5.13 0.71 -9.48
CA GLY A 51 -5.78 1.60 -10.46
C GLY A 51 -5.48 1.12 -11.88
N ASP A 52 -6.42 1.34 -12.81
CA ASP A 52 -6.13 1.19 -14.24
C ASP A 52 -4.93 2.09 -14.55
N GLU A 53 -3.86 1.57 -15.18
CA GLU A 53 -2.63 2.33 -15.50
C GLU A 53 -2.96 3.66 -16.19
N ARG A 54 -4.04 3.67 -16.98
CA ARG A 54 -4.58 4.85 -17.68
C ARG A 54 -5.06 5.97 -16.76
N SER A 55 -5.41 5.67 -15.51
CA SER A 55 -5.96 6.64 -14.56
C SER A 55 -4.90 7.48 -13.85
N TYR A 56 -3.67 6.98 -13.75
CA TYR A 56 -2.58 7.66 -13.04
C TYR A 56 -1.37 7.99 -13.92
N GLN A 57 -1.36 7.61 -15.19
CA GLN A 57 -0.33 8.03 -16.15
C GLN A 57 -0.14 9.56 -16.21
N PRO A 58 -1.19 10.42 -16.22
CA PRO A 58 -0.99 11.87 -16.22
C PRO A 58 -0.23 12.40 -14.99
N ILE A 59 -0.24 11.66 -13.89
CA ILE A 59 0.49 11.99 -12.66
C ILE A 59 1.94 11.52 -12.79
N LEU A 60 2.17 10.32 -13.34
CA LEU A 60 3.50 9.82 -13.67
C LEU A 60 4.22 10.71 -14.69
N ASP A 61 3.49 11.23 -15.68
CA ASP A 61 4.01 12.11 -16.73
C ASP A 61 4.51 13.47 -16.19
N LYS A 62 4.15 13.85 -14.96
CA LYS A 62 4.75 15.02 -14.28
C LYS A 62 6.25 14.82 -14.04
N GLY A 63 6.71 13.58 -13.95
CA GLY A 63 8.10 13.21 -13.72
C GLY A 63 8.72 13.95 -12.55
N PHE A 64 9.81 14.70 -12.80
CA PHE A 64 10.50 15.50 -11.79
C PHE A 64 9.60 16.51 -11.05
N TYR A 65 8.50 16.97 -11.67
CA TYR A 65 7.56 17.93 -11.08
C TYR A 65 6.49 17.29 -10.19
N MET A 66 6.59 15.99 -9.93
CA MET A 66 5.65 15.28 -9.06
C MET A 66 5.70 15.81 -7.62
N THR A 67 4.53 16.11 -7.06
CA THR A 67 4.43 16.57 -5.67
C THR A 67 4.36 15.40 -4.69
N PHE A 68 4.56 15.68 -3.39
CA PHE A 68 4.34 14.68 -2.36
C PHE A 68 2.90 14.14 -2.32
N SER A 69 1.90 14.98 -2.62
CA SER A 69 0.49 14.57 -2.71
C SER A 69 0.24 13.63 -3.90
N ASP A 70 0.94 13.86 -5.01
CA ASP A 70 0.92 12.95 -6.17
C ASP A 70 1.52 11.59 -5.80
N ILE A 71 2.63 11.57 -5.06
CA ILE A 71 3.24 10.34 -4.54
C ILE A 71 2.28 9.64 -3.57
N ASP A 72 1.63 10.36 -2.65
CA ASP A 72 0.62 9.79 -1.73
C ASP A 72 -0.52 9.13 -2.51
N TYR A 73 -1.02 9.79 -3.56
CA TYR A 73 -2.06 9.26 -4.42
C TYR A 73 -1.62 7.98 -5.15
N LEU A 74 -0.45 7.98 -5.79
CA LEU A 74 0.11 6.81 -6.49
C LEU A 74 0.33 5.64 -5.52
N ARG A 75 0.83 5.92 -4.32
CA ARG A 75 0.99 4.91 -3.26
C ARG A 75 -0.36 4.37 -2.77
N GLY A 76 -1.38 5.22 -2.67
CA GLY A 76 -2.77 4.83 -2.35
C GLY A 76 -3.46 4.00 -3.43
N LEU A 77 -2.94 4.03 -4.67
CA LEU A 77 -3.34 3.15 -5.77
C LEU A 77 -2.48 1.87 -5.86
N GLY A 78 -1.48 1.71 -4.99
CA GLY A 78 -0.59 0.55 -5.00
C GLY A 78 0.53 0.60 -6.03
N VAL A 79 0.79 1.76 -6.66
CA VAL A 79 1.86 1.90 -7.66
C VAL A 79 3.23 1.59 -7.02
N PRO A 80 4.05 0.68 -7.60
CA PRO A 80 5.34 0.31 -7.06
C PRO A 80 6.31 1.50 -6.96
N TRP A 81 7.18 1.47 -5.96
CA TRP A 81 8.21 2.52 -5.79
C TRP A 81 9.15 2.61 -6.99
N ASP A 82 9.43 1.48 -7.65
CA ASP A 82 10.28 1.43 -8.84
C ASP A 82 9.70 2.28 -9.97
N VAL A 83 8.39 2.14 -10.24
CA VAL A 83 7.68 2.94 -11.26
C VAL A 83 7.71 4.43 -10.92
N ILE A 84 7.46 4.78 -9.66
CA ILE A 84 7.47 6.18 -9.21
C ILE A 84 8.89 6.77 -9.34
N SER A 85 9.92 6.03 -8.92
CA SER A 85 11.30 6.51 -8.94
C SER A 85 11.84 6.70 -10.35
N ASP A 86 11.46 5.80 -11.27
CA ASP A 86 11.88 5.86 -12.67
C ASP A 86 11.31 7.11 -13.37
N HIS A 87 10.06 7.47 -13.10
CA HIS A 87 9.42 8.66 -13.69
C HIS A 87 9.95 9.97 -13.10
N ILE A 88 10.21 10.01 -11.79
CA ILE A 88 10.80 11.20 -11.13
C ILE A 88 12.29 11.36 -11.54
N GLY A 89 12.93 10.28 -12.00
CA GLY A 89 14.35 10.25 -12.35
C GLY A 89 15.27 10.21 -11.13
N TRP A 90 14.77 9.76 -9.98
CA TRP A 90 15.51 9.70 -8.72
C TRP A 90 15.75 8.26 -8.30
N ASN A 91 16.80 8.03 -7.51
CA ASN A 91 17.04 6.69 -6.97
C ASN A 91 15.90 6.29 -6.01
N LYS A 92 15.36 5.07 -6.16
CA LYS A 92 14.32 4.50 -5.29
C LYS A 92 14.58 4.70 -3.80
N SER A 93 15.78 4.36 -3.34
CA SER A 93 16.13 4.44 -1.92
C SER A 93 16.08 5.87 -1.39
N PHE A 94 16.45 6.84 -2.22
CA PHE A 94 16.37 8.25 -1.90
C PHE A 94 14.92 8.72 -1.80
N VAL A 95 14.08 8.39 -2.78
CA VAL A 95 12.64 8.73 -2.77
C VAL A 95 11.95 8.13 -1.54
N GLN A 96 12.22 6.86 -1.24
CA GLN A 96 11.65 6.18 -0.07
C GLN A 96 12.08 6.82 1.25
N LYS A 97 13.36 7.19 1.37
CA LYS A 97 13.88 7.87 2.55
C LYS A 97 13.21 9.23 2.75
N LEU A 98 13.16 10.05 1.69
CA LEU A 98 12.53 11.37 1.70
C LEU A 98 11.05 11.28 2.14
N TYR A 99 10.32 10.31 1.59
CA TYR A 99 8.92 10.06 1.94
C TYR A 99 8.76 9.58 3.40
N SER A 100 9.62 8.69 3.87
CA SER A 100 9.65 8.22 5.27
C SER A 100 9.94 9.38 6.23
N ASP A 101 10.93 10.21 5.93
CA ASP A 101 11.35 11.32 6.80
C ASP A 101 10.26 12.40 6.90
N ARG A 102 9.57 12.69 5.77
CA ARG A 102 8.34 13.50 5.78
C ARG A 102 7.29 12.93 6.73
N ASN A 103 6.99 11.62 6.62
CA ASN A 103 5.98 10.99 7.47
C ASN A 103 6.34 10.99 8.95
N LYS A 104 7.62 10.83 9.29
CA LYS A 104 8.11 10.97 10.68
C LYS A 104 7.91 12.40 11.19
N ALA A 105 8.15 13.41 10.36
CA ALA A 105 7.93 14.81 10.73
C ALA A 105 6.44 15.16 10.90
N LEU A 106 5.55 14.48 10.18
CA LEU A 106 4.10 14.66 10.29
C LEU A 106 3.47 13.87 11.45
N LYS A 107 4.18 12.90 12.06
CA LYS A 107 3.66 12.24 13.25
C LYS A 107 3.55 13.27 14.38
N PRO A 108 2.40 13.40 15.04
CA PRO A 108 2.29 14.24 16.22
C PRO A 108 3.35 13.77 17.22
N LYS A 109 4.16 14.70 17.73
CA LYS A 109 5.05 14.43 18.85
C LYS A 109 4.16 14.01 20.01
N GLU A 110 4.28 12.76 20.46
CA GLU A 110 3.57 12.23 21.63
C GLU A 110 4.09 12.90 22.91
N ASP A 111 3.81 14.19 23.08
CA ASP A 111 4.14 14.96 24.28
C ASP A 111 2.89 15.73 24.76
N PHE A 112 1.77 15.01 24.94
CA PHE A 112 0.71 15.46 25.83
C PHE A 112 0.40 14.37 26.85
N LYS A 113 1.29 14.23 27.84
CA LYS A 113 0.93 13.60 29.11
C LYS A 113 -0.12 14.48 29.78
N CYS A 114 -1.40 14.14 29.64
CA CYS A 114 -2.41 14.61 30.56
C CYS A 114 -2.03 14.11 31.97
N LYS A 115 -1.47 14.99 32.78
CA LYS A 115 -1.35 14.80 34.23
C LYS A 115 -2.79 14.75 34.78
N HIS A 116 -3.21 13.58 35.25
CA HIS A 116 -4.32 13.44 36.19
C HIS A 116 -3.86 13.91 37.57
#